data_AF-A0A7S3AD87-F1
#
_entry.id   AF-A0A7S3AD87-F1
#
_cell.length_a   1.000
_cell.length_b   1.000
_cell.length_c   1.000
_cell.angle_alpha   90.00
_cell.angle_beta   90.00
_cell.angle_gamma   90.00
#
_symmetry.space_group_name_H-M   'P 1'
#
loop_
_entity.id
_entity.type
_entity.pdbx_description
1 polymer ?
#
loop_
_entity_poly.entity_id
_entity_poly.type
_entity_poly.pdbx_seq_one_letter_code
_entity_poly.pdbx_strand_id
1 'polypeptide(L)'
;MTARFYDENQFFSKQLAFGRFDNPQPVMEELFPAFEEYLNTYVKMFKDAPATEDPKEIAANLELQKEYDIYSAERDPAVGLFSTYFGGEWAVKFTHDFLFELSETPDPAEADL
;
A
#
# COMPACT_ATOMS: atom_id res chain seq x y z
N MET A 1 -2.26 14.55 -1.17
CA MET A 1 -0.92 13.96 -1.44
C MET A 1 -0.27 14.66 -2.63
N THR A 2 1.05 14.59 -2.80
CA THR A 2 1.62 15.03 -4.09
C THR A 2 1.27 13.97 -5.13
N ALA A 3 0.58 14.34 -6.21
CA ALA A 3 0.17 13.44 -7.29
C ALA A 3 1.31 12.71 -8.02
N ARG A 4 2.57 12.98 -7.64
CA ARG A 4 3.79 12.33 -8.14
C ARG A 4 3.91 10.86 -7.72
N PHE A 5 3.27 10.46 -6.63
CA PHE A 5 3.32 9.09 -6.13
C PHE A 5 1.93 8.47 -6.30
N TYR A 6 1.04 8.78 -5.36
CA TYR A 6 -0.33 8.29 -5.35
C TYR A 6 -1.34 9.35 -5.84
N ASP A 7 -2.30 8.91 -6.66
CA ASP A 7 -3.58 9.59 -6.89
C ASP A 7 -4.49 9.37 -5.68
N GLU A 8 -4.84 10.45 -5.00
CA GLU A 8 -5.66 10.42 -3.78
C GLU A 8 -7.13 10.03 -4.05
N ASN A 9 -7.56 9.96 -5.30
CA ASN A 9 -8.89 9.49 -5.68
C ASN A 9 -8.93 7.99 -5.97
N GLN A 10 -7.78 7.31 -5.99
CA GLN A 10 -7.68 5.88 -6.27
C GLN A 10 -7.11 5.15 -5.04
N PHE A 11 -7.84 4.16 -4.55
CA PHE A 11 -7.45 3.32 -3.41
C PHE A 11 -7.31 4.01 -2.04
N PHE A 12 -7.76 5.26 -1.90
CA PHE A 12 -7.82 5.95 -0.61
C PHE A 12 -9.26 6.22 -0.18
N SER A 13 -9.53 6.07 1.11
CA SER A 13 -10.82 6.43 1.70
C SER A 13 -10.88 7.93 2.02
N LYS A 14 -12.10 8.42 2.27
CA LYS A 14 -12.31 9.80 2.77
C LYS A 14 -11.72 10.03 4.17
N GLN A 15 -11.35 8.96 4.85
CA GLN A 15 -10.73 8.94 6.17
C GLN A 15 -9.22 8.69 6.07
N LEU A 16 -8.56 9.03 4.96
CA LEU A 16 -7.10 8.96 4.94
C LEU A 16 -6.49 9.99 5.90
N ALA A 17 -5.77 9.53 6.91
CA ALA A 17 -4.88 10.37 7.71
C ALA A 17 -3.55 10.57 6.96
N PHE A 18 -3.34 11.77 6.39
CA PHE A 18 -2.11 12.13 5.68
C PHE A 18 -1.56 13.47 6.19
N GLY A 19 -0.34 13.47 6.69
CA GLY A 19 0.29 14.66 7.26
C GLY A 19 1.81 14.60 7.21
N ARG A 20 2.43 15.78 7.20
CA ARG A 20 3.88 15.97 7.36
C ARG A 20 4.06 16.94 8.53
N PHE A 21 4.84 16.52 9.51
CA PHE A 21 5.10 17.32 10.71
C PHE A 21 6.53 17.86 10.69
N ASP A 22 6.70 19.12 11.08
CA ASP A 22 8.01 19.78 11.14
C ASP A 22 8.74 19.53 12.47
N ASN A 23 8.11 18.79 13.39
CA ASN A 23 8.67 18.39 14.67
C ASN A 23 8.05 17.04 15.12
N PRO A 24 8.66 16.30 16.07
CA PRO A 24 8.23 14.95 16.42
C PRO A 24 7.06 14.90 17.41
N GLN A 25 6.64 16.01 18.00
CA GLN A 25 5.62 16.02 19.08
C GLN A 25 4.29 15.39 18.63
N PRO A 26 3.72 15.73 17.45
CA PRO A 26 2.45 15.14 17.01
C PRO A 26 2.50 13.62 16.80
N VAL A 27 3.69 13.01 16.65
CA VAL A 27 3.81 11.57 16.39
C VAL A 27 3.20 10.76 17.52
N MET A 28 3.57 11.07 18.76
CA MET A 28 3.09 10.31 19.93
C MET A 28 1.81 10.88 20.51
N GLU A 29 1.57 12.18 20.38
CA GLU A 29 0.42 12.84 20.99
C GLU A 29 -0.85 12.75 20.14
N GLU A 30 -0.72 12.68 18.81
CA GLU A 30 -1.86 12.73 17.88
C GLU A 30 -1.89 11.51 16.95
N LEU A 31 -0.78 11.21 16.27
CA LEU A 31 -0.73 10.15 15.26
C LEU A 31 -0.82 8.75 15.88
N PHE A 32 -0.13 8.50 16.99
CA PHE A 32 -0.17 7.19 17.64
C PHE A 32 -1.57 6.83 18.17
N PRO A 33 -2.28 7.72 18.90
CA PRO A 33 -3.69 7.47 19.25
C PRO A 33 -4.60 7.25 18.02
N ALA A 34 -4.42 8.05 16.96
CA ALA A 34 -5.18 7.86 15.72
C ALA A 34 -4.87 6.51 15.06
N PHE A 35 -3.61 6.07 15.05
CA PHE A 35 -3.22 4.75 14.56
C PHE A 35 -3.90 3.62 15.35
N GLU A 36 -3.92 3.70 16.69
CA GLU A 36 -4.62 2.72 17.52
C GLU A 36 -6.13 2.68 17.20
N GLU A 37 -6.76 3.84 17.00
CA GLU A 37 -8.18 3.91 16.62
C GLU A 37 -8.44 3.29 15.25
N TYR A 38 -7.60 3.56 14.24
CA TYR A 38 -7.71 2.98 12.90
C TYR A 38 -7.55 1.46 12.94
N LEU A 39 -6.55 0.96 13.67
CA LEU A 39 -6.29 -0.47 13.78
C LEU A 39 -7.44 -1.19 14.50
N ASN A 40 -7.92 -0.65 15.62
CA ASN A 40 -9.07 -1.21 16.33
C ASN A 40 -10.34 -1.22 15.46
N THR A 41 -10.56 -0.13 14.70
CA THR A 41 -11.70 -0.02 13.78
C THR A 41 -11.59 -1.05 12.64
N TYR A 42 -10.42 -1.19 12.03
CA TYR A 42 -10.17 -2.18 10.98
C TYR A 42 -10.41 -3.61 11.48
N VAL A 43 -9.85 -3.97 12.64
CA VAL A 43 -10.03 -5.30 13.24
C VAL A 43 -11.50 -5.58 13.55
N LYS A 44 -12.26 -4.58 14.02
CA LYS A 44 -13.69 -4.71 14.22
C LYS A 44 -14.42 -4.94 12.91
N MET A 45 -14.17 -4.12 11.89
CA MET A 45 -14.79 -4.28 10.56
C MET A 45 -14.51 -5.64 9.95
N PHE A 46 -13.27 -6.13 10.07
CA PHE A 46 -12.89 -7.46 9.60
C PHE A 46 -13.65 -8.58 10.32
N LYS A 47 -13.81 -8.50 11.64
CA LYS A 47 -14.56 -9.49 12.42
C LYS A 47 -16.07 -9.47 12.14
N ASP A 48 -16.60 -8.29 11.85
CA ASP A 48 -18.03 -8.08 11.59
C ASP A 48 -18.38 -8.35 10.10
N ALA A 49 -17.39 -8.46 9.22
CA ALA A 49 -17.61 -8.69 7.79
C ALA A 49 -18.21 -10.08 7.53
N PRO A 50 -19.34 -10.18 6.80
CA PRO A 50 -19.89 -11.46 6.40
C PRO A 50 -18.97 -12.15 5.40
N ALA A 51 -18.76 -13.46 5.55
CA ALA A 51 -18.12 -14.25 4.53
C ALA A 51 -19.02 -14.34 3.29
N THR A 52 -18.42 -14.24 2.10
CA THR A 52 -19.09 -14.55 0.83
C THR A 52 -18.59 -15.89 0.31
N GLU A 53 -19.52 -16.73 -0.15
CA GLU A 53 -19.22 -17.97 -0.87
C GLU A 53 -19.56 -17.84 -2.37
N ASP A 54 -20.00 -16.65 -2.83
CA ASP A 54 -20.31 -16.42 -4.24
C ASP A 54 -19.00 -16.37 -5.06
N PRO A 55 -18.77 -17.34 -5.97
CA PRO A 55 -17.55 -17.37 -6.78
C PRO A 55 -17.34 -16.10 -7.62
N LYS A 56 -18.41 -15.41 -8.01
CA LYS A 56 -18.31 -14.16 -8.79
C LYS A 56 -17.80 -13.01 -7.94
N GLU A 57 -18.31 -12.89 -6.71
CA GLU A 57 -17.87 -11.86 -5.77
C GLU A 57 -16.42 -12.09 -5.34
N ILE A 58 -16.06 -13.35 -5.05
CA ILE A 58 -14.69 -13.75 -4.74
C ILE A 58 -13.74 -13.38 -5.89
N ALA A 59 -14.11 -13.70 -7.13
CA ALA A 59 -13.29 -13.37 -8.30
C ALA A 59 -13.15 -11.85 -8.50
N ALA A 60 -14.24 -11.08 -8.33
CA ALA A 60 -14.20 -9.62 -8.44
C ALA A 60 -13.33 -8.99 -7.34
N ASN A 61 -13.43 -9.46 -6.10
CA ASN A 61 -12.61 -8.99 -4.99
C ASN A 61 -11.13 -9.27 -5.22
N LEU A 62 -10.78 -10.46 -5.73
CA LEU A 62 -9.40 -10.80 -6.08
C LEU A 62 -8.85 -9.89 -7.18
N GLU A 63 -9.66 -9.56 -8.18
CA GLU A 63 -9.22 -8.66 -9.25
C GLU A 63 -8.94 -7.25 -8.72
N LEU A 64 -9.82 -6.71 -7.87
CA LEU A 64 -9.59 -5.40 -7.23
C LEU A 64 -8.35 -5.37 -6.33
N GLN A 65 -8.02 -6.49 -5.68
CA GLN A 65 -6.78 -6.62 -4.89
C GLN A 65 -5.54 -6.63 -5.79
N LYS A 66 -5.58 -7.32 -6.94
CA LYS A 66 -4.50 -7.28 -7.93
C LYS A 66 -4.31 -5.88 -8.51
N GLU A 67 -5.39 -5.20 -8.85
CA GLU A 67 -5.34 -3.82 -9.36
C GLU A 67 -4.66 -2.88 -8.35
N TYR A 68 -4.94 -3.05 -7.04
CA TYR A 68 -4.26 -2.31 -5.98
C TYR A 68 -2.76 -2.60 -5.92
N ASP A 69 -2.36 -3.86 -5.98
CA ASP A 69 -0.95 -4.27 -5.92
C ASP A 69 -0.16 -3.76 -7.14
N ILE A 70 -0.71 -3.91 -8.35
CA ILE A 70 -0.10 -3.40 -9.59
C ILE A 70 0.10 -1.88 -9.49
N TYR A 71 -0.96 -1.15 -9.14
CA TYR A 71 -0.90 0.30 -9.01
C TYR A 71 0.10 0.74 -7.94
N SER A 72 0.13 0.07 -6.79
CA SER A 72 1.02 0.46 -5.69
C SER A 72 2.47 0.14 -6.00
N ALA A 73 2.77 -1.00 -6.64
CA ALA A 73 4.11 -1.37 -7.05
C ALA A 73 4.74 -0.36 -8.03
N GLU A 74 3.93 0.19 -8.96
CA GLU A 74 4.38 1.23 -9.90
C GLU A 74 4.59 2.61 -9.25
N ARG A 75 3.90 2.89 -8.14
CA ARG A 75 3.75 4.25 -7.59
C ARG A 75 4.42 4.45 -6.24
N ASP A 76 4.83 3.38 -5.56
CA ASP A 76 5.39 3.47 -4.22
C ASP A 76 6.70 4.30 -4.22
N PRO A 77 6.74 5.44 -3.50
CA PRO A 77 7.94 6.27 -3.39
C PRO A 77 9.15 5.54 -2.77
N ALA A 78 8.93 4.44 -2.05
CA ALA A 78 9.97 3.70 -1.35
C ALA A 78 10.91 2.92 -2.27
N VAL A 79 10.50 2.61 -3.52
CA VAL A 79 11.32 1.80 -4.45
C VAL A 79 12.70 2.44 -4.67
N GLY A 80 12.75 3.75 -4.95
CA GLY A 80 14.02 4.46 -5.13
C GLY A 80 14.88 4.51 -3.85
N LEU A 81 14.24 4.51 -2.68
CA LEU A 81 14.93 4.40 -1.40
C LEU A 81 15.58 3.02 -1.27
N PHE A 82 14.83 1.95 -1.52
CA PHE A 82 15.34 0.57 -1.46
C PHE A 82 16.49 0.35 -2.43
N SER A 83 16.39 0.82 -3.67
CA SER A 83 17.47 0.71 -4.66
C SER A 83 18.76 1.39 -4.19
N THR A 84 18.64 2.50 -3.48
CA THR A 84 19.80 3.23 -2.92
C THR A 84 20.48 2.46 -1.79
N TYR A 85 19.71 1.81 -0.91
CA TYR A 85 20.27 1.09 0.25
C TYR A 85 20.70 -0.35 -0.06
N PHE A 86 20.00 -1.01 -0.98
CA PHE A 86 20.08 -2.47 -1.15
C PHE A 86 20.31 -2.93 -2.60
N GLY A 87 20.31 -2.00 -3.57
CA GLY A 87 20.49 -2.28 -4.99
C GLY A 87 19.17 -2.54 -5.74
N GLY A 88 19.19 -2.31 -7.07
CA GLY A 88 17.99 -2.37 -7.92
C GLY A 88 17.33 -3.74 -7.94
N GLU A 89 18.10 -4.82 -8.13
CA GLU A 89 17.54 -6.18 -8.16
C GLU A 89 16.83 -6.54 -6.83
N TRP A 90 17.42 -6.17 -5.70
CA TRP A 90 16.82 -6.42 -4.40
C TRP A 90 15.53 -5.61 -4.22
N ALA A 91 15.53 -4.34 -4.63
CA ALA A 91 14.36 -3.48 -4.52
C ALA A 91 13.19 -4.00 -5.38
N VAL A 92 13.44 -4.42 -6.62
CA VAL A 92 12.41 -5.00 -7.50
C VAL A 92 11.83 -6.26 -6.88
N LYS A 93 12.67 -7.21 -6.43
CA LYS A 93 12.19 -8.41 -5.75
C LYS A 93 11.40 -8.10 -4.49
N PHE A 94 11.87 -7.16 -3.66
CA PHE A 94 11.18 -6.81 -2.43
C PHE A 94 9.81 -6.17 -2.70
N THR A 95 9.71 -5.33 -3.74
CA THR A 95 8.44 -4.72 -4.15
C THR A 95 7.46 -5.76 -4.69
N HIS A 96 7.88 -6.58 -5.65
CA HIS A 96 6.98 -7.45 -6.40
C HIS A 96 6.78 -8.85 -5.80
N ASP A 97 7.73 -9.35 -5.01
CA ASP A 97 7.63 -10.69 -4.39
C ASP A 97 7.18 -10.64 -2.93
N PHE A 98 7.11 -9.44 -2.32
CA PHE A 98 6.76 -9.30 -0.90
C PHE A 98 5.78 -8.15 -0.60
N LEU A 99 6.06 -6.91 -1.01
CA LEU A 99 5.17 -5.79 -0.68
C LEU A 99 3.84 -5.85 -1.44
N PHE A 100 3.90 -6.21 -2.73
CA PHE A 100 2.75 -6.26 -3.65
C PHE A 100 2.80 -7.55 -4.46
N GLU A 101 2.65 -8.70 -3.79
CA GLU A 101 2.83 -10.04 -4.36
C GLU A 101 1.87 -10.41 -5.50
N LEU A 102 0.76 -9.67 -5.65
CA LEU A 102 -0.18 -9.84 -6.76
C LEU A 102 0.14 -8.96 -7.97
N SER A 103 1.18 -8.13 -7.89
CA SER A 103 1.65 -7.31 -9.00
C SER A 103 2.45 -8.12 -10.02
N GLU A 104 2.62 -7.58 -11.21
CA GLU A 104 3.49 -8.19 -12.22
C GLU A 104 4.95 -7.89 -11.91
N THR A 105 5.80 -8.92 -11.83
CA THR A 105 7.25 -8.73 -11.72
C THR A 105 7.81 -8.22 -13.06
N PRO A 106 8.47 -7.06 -13.12
CA PRO A 106 9.11 -6.57 -14.33
C PRO A 106 10.20 -7.54 -14.80
N ASP A 107 10.45 -7.60 -16.11
CA ASP A 107 11.59 -8.33 -16.64
C ASP A 107 12.88 -7.75 -16.01
N PRO A 108 13.78 -8.58 -15.45
CA PRO A 108 15.07 -8.12 -14.93
C PRO A 108 15.87 -7.21 -15.87
N ALA A 109 15.64 -7.30 -17.19
CA ALA A 109 16.25 -6.41 -18.18
C ALA A 109 15.76 -4.95 -18.13
N GLU A 110 14.61 -4.67 -17.50
CA GLU A 110 14.01 -3.34 -17.36
C GLU A 110 14.34 -2.67 -16.01
N ALA A 111 14.92 -3.42 -15.06
CA ALA A 111 15.21 -2.96 -13.70
C ALA A 111 16.45 -2.04 -13.56
N ASP A 112 17.24 -1.89 -14.62
CA ASP A 112 18.50 -1.12 -14.65
C ASP A 112 18.40 0.24 -15.41
N LEU A 113 17.17 0.73 -15.69
CA LEU A 113 16.89 2.06 -16.25
C LEU A 113 16.31 3.02 -15.20
#